data_AF-A0A661F1P4-F1
#
_entry.id   AF-A0A661F1P4-F1
#
_cell.length_a   1.000
_cell.length_b   1.000
_cell.length_c   1.000
_cell.angle_alpha   90.00
_cell.angle_beta   90.00
_cell.angle_gamma   90.00
#
_symmetry.space_group_name_H-M   'P 1'
#
loop_
_entity.id
_entity.type
_entity.pdbx_description
1 polymer ?
#
loop_
_entity_poly.entity_id
_entity_poly.type
_entity_poly.pdbx_seq_one_letter_code
_entity_poly.pdbx_strand_id
1 'polypeptide(L)'
;MCACRCGIKVHLKDGEIRYIEGNPDHPTNKGVLCGKGSAGIMKQHSPAKLTKPLLRVGERGKGEFKEIEWDEAMQIATERLANIRETDPRKLAFFTGRDQSQALTGWWATQFGTPNHAAHGGFCSVNMAAAGLYSIGGSFWEFGEPDWELSRYFVMFGVAEDHDSNPIKAGLSTLKANGAKFVSVNPIRTGYSAIADEWVGIRPGTDGLFIFALIQQLLKADKIDFSYLARYTNAGWLVKDNPGQADDGLFARDEDGNPFCWDGTSKTFTNAMAAGSQPTLVGEYELADGTSVVPAFDLMARRYLDDAYTPEAVTETIGIDPGTIRRIASELAEVAFEQEITLDIPWTDWAGREQIQMTGRPVSFHAMRGISAHSNGFHTCRALHVLQMILGTIDVPGGFRYKPPFPKAIPPHQLPAGKPGQVKPNSTLGGPPLGFPTGPEDLLLEEDGTPVRIDKAYSWEAPISAHGIMHMVIHNAWKADPYPIGTLFMFMANMSWNSSMNSSGTMEMLTDRDPESGEYKIPFIIYSDAFFS
;
A
#
# COMPACT_ATOMS: atom_id res chain seq x y z
N MET A 1 -1.99 8.16 -17.98
CA MET A 1 -1.43 9.45 -17.49
C MET A 1 -1.42 9.55 -15.97
N CYS A 2 -2.49 9.13 -15.30
CA CYS A 2 -2.58 9.06 -13.83
C CYS A 2 -3.31 7.75 -13.44
N ALA A 3 -3.33 7.41 -12.15
CA ALA A 3 -3.99 6.22 -11.63
C ALA A 3 -5.53 6.23 -11.74
N CYS A 4 -6.15 7.40 -11.98
CA CYS A 4 -7.61 7.54 -11.99
C CYS A 4 -8.33 6.80 -13.13
N ARG A 5 -7.62 6.51 -14.23
CA ARG A 5 -8.15 5.81 -15.41
C ARG A 5 -9.51 6.36 -15.90
N CYS A 6 -9.64 7.69 -15.96
CA CYS A 6 -10.86 8.34 -16.44
C CYS A 6 -11.22 7.85 -17.85
N GLY A 7 -12.50 7.55 -18.07
CA GLY A 7 -13.02 7.31 -19.40
C GLY A 7 -13.01 8.60 -20.20
N ILE A 8 -12.62 8.51 -21.46
CA ILE A 8 -12.49 9.64 -22.38
C ILE A 8 -13.20 9.35 -23.70
N LYS A 9 -13.60 10.42 -24.40
CA LYS A 9 -13.96 10.41 -25.81
C LYS A 9 -12.88 11.14 -26.59
N VAL A 10 -12.40 10.53 -27.68
CA VAL A 10 -11.39 11.12 -28.56
C VAL A 10 -12.11 11.57 -29.82
N HIS A 11 -12.02 12.86 -30.11
CA HIS A 11 -12.67 13.46 -31.27
C HIS A 11 -11.67 13.61 -32.40
N LEU A 12 -12.01 13.05 -33.55
CA LEU A 12 -11.20 13.11 -34.75
C LEU A 12 -11.74 14.16 -35.72
N LYS A 13 -10.84 14.84 -36.42
CA LYS A 13 -11.17 15.66 -37.59
C LYS A 13 -10.17 15.34 -38.68
N ASP A 14 -10.67 14.98 -39.86
CA ASP A 14 -9.83 14.63 -41.02
C ASP A 14 -8.84 13.47 -40.71
N GLY A 15 -9.24 12.53 -39.85
CA GLY A 15 -8.41 11.39 -39.41
C GLY A 15 -7.46 11.69 -38.26
N GLU A 16 -7.28 12.96 -37.89
CA GLU A 16 -6.36 13.41 -36.84
C GLU A 16 -7.07 13.71 -35.53
N ILE A 17 -6.35 13.54 -34.41
CA ILE A 17 -6.90 13.85 -33.08
C ILE A 17 -7.08 15.36 -32.96
N ARG A 18 -8.32 15.81 -32.71
CA ARG A 18 -8.64 17.24 -32.55
C ARG A 18 -8.70 17.66 -31.08
N TYR A 19 -9.39 16.90 -30.25
CA TYR A 19 -9.44 17.11 -28.81
C TYR A 19 -9.90 15.85 -28.06
N ILE A 20 -9.73 15.88 -26.73
CA ILE A 20 -10.12 14.82 -25.80
C ILE A 20 -11.06 15.43 -24.76
N GLU A 21 -12.16 14.76 -24.46
CA GLU A 21 -13.07 15.11 -23.38
C GLU A 21 -13.37 13.89 -22.49
N GLY A 22 -13.94 14.12 -21.30
CA GLY A 22 -14.35 13.03 -20.43
C GLY A 22 -15.58 12.32 -20.99
N ASN A 23 -15.65 11.00 -20.84
CA ASN A 23 -16.83 10.22 -21.22
C ASN A 23 -17.93 10.37 -20.15
N PRO A 24 -19.11 10.96 -20.47
CA PRO A 24 -20.24 11.09 -19.53
C PRO A 24 -20.72 9.76 -18.97
N ASP A 25 -20.63 8.69 -19.76
CA ASP A 25 -21.13 7.36 -19.43
C ASP A 25 -20.13 6.56 -18.57
N HIS A 26 -18.93 7.10 -18.33
CA HIS A 26 -17.91 6.40 -17.55
C HIS A 26 -18.17 6.56 -16.04
N PRO A 27 -18.23 5.46 -15.27
CA PRO A 27 -18.73 5.48 -13.89
C PRO A 27 -17.88 6.31 -12.93
N THR A 28 -16.57 6.38 -13.19
CA THR A 28 -15.63 7.08 -12.32
C THR A 28 -15.72 8.59 -12.45
N ASN A 29 -15.55 9.12 -13.67
CA ASN A 29 -15.39 10.55 -13.89
C ASN A 29 -16.64 11.24 -14.43
N LYS A 30 -17.66 10.49 -14.89
CA LYS A 30 -18.97 11.01 -15.31
C LYS A 30 -18.87 12.25 -16.21
N GLY A 31 -17.97 12.21 -17.19
CA GLY A 31 -17.72 13.32 -18.13
C GLY A 31 -16.69 14.35 -17.70
N VAL A 32 -16.32 14.42 -16.41
CA VAL A 32 -15.32 15.38 -15.94
C VAL A 32 -13.92 14.95 -16.36
N LEU A 33 -13.14 15.90 -16.87
CA LEU A 33 -11.74 15.68 -17.25
C LEU A 33 -10.88 16.84 -16.73
N CYS A 34 -9.79 16.51 -16.04
CA CYS A 34 -8.86 17.53 -15.54
C CYS A 34 -7.89 18.00 -16.64
N GLY A 35 -7.18 19.10 -16.41
CA GLY A 35 -6.21 19.65 -17.38
C GLY A 35 -5.16 18.64 -17.85
N LYS A 36 -4.72 17.73 -16.97
CA LYS A 36 -3.80 16.62 -17.35
C LYS A 36 -4.45 15.68 -18.36
N GLY A 37 -5.72 15.36 -18.19
CA GLY A 37 -6.50 14.52 -19.09
C GLY A 37 -6.65 15.16 -20.46
N SER A 38 -7.08 16.43 -20.49
CA SER A 38 -7.28 17.20 -21.73
C SER A 38 -5.97 17.40 -22.49
N ALA A 39 -4.84 17.55 -21.80
CA ALA A 39 -3.51 17.66 -22.40
C ALA A 39 -2.98 16.33 -22.98
N GLY A 40 -3.70 15.21 -22.86
CA GLY A 40 -3.26 13.90 -23.34
C GLY A 40 -2.95 13.83 -24.84
N ILE A 41 -3.60 14.69 -25.63
CA ILE A 41 -3.35 14.86 -27.06
C ILE A 41 -1.88 15.19 -27.36
N MET A 42 -1.23 15.98 -26.50
CA MET A 42 0.17 16.41 -26.66
C MET A 42 1.15 15.24 -26.57
N LYS A 43 0.77 14.13 -25.93
CA LYS A 43 1.59 12.91 -25.90
C LYS A 43 1.58 12.19 -27.25
N GLN A 44 0.46 12.21 -27.97
CA GLN A 44 0.36 11.52 -29.26
C GLN A 44 1.07 12.28 -30.37
N HIS A 45 1.04 13.61 -30.34
CA HIS A 45 1.75 14.46 -31.29
C HIS A 45 3.15 14.88 -30.84
N SER A 46 3.67 14.30 -29.75
CA SER A 46 4.99 14.67 -29.25
C SER A 46 6.07 14.28 -30.27
N PRO A 47 6.97 15.20 -30.66
CA PRO A 47 8.08 14.90 -31.56
C PRO A 47 9.12 13.96 -30.92
N ALA A 48 9.11 13.79 -29.60
CA ALA A 48 10.01 12.90 -28.88
C ALA A 48 9.53 11.42 -28.86
N LYS A 49 8.38 11.13 -29.48
CA LYS A 49 7.82 9.77 -29.53
C LYS A 49 8.66 8.89 -30.45
N LEU A 50 9.06 7.73 -29.95
CA LEU A 50 9.82 6.76 -30.73
C LEU A 50 8.93 6.14 -31.82
N THR A 51 9.47 6.07 -33.04
CA THR A 51 8.80 5.46 -34.21
C THR A 51 9.43 4.14 -34.62
N LYS A 52 10.69 3.90 -34.25
CA LYS A 52 11.45 2.67 -34.49
C LYS A 52 12.26 2.26 -33.26
N PRO A 53 12.61 0.97 -33.11
CA PRO A 53 13.59 0.53 -32.14
C PRO A 53 14.97 1.17 -32.40
N LEU A 54 15.72 1.38 -31.31
CA LEU A 54 17.05 1.99 -31.33
C LEU A 54 18.09 1.03 -30.75
N LEU A 55 19.23 0.88 -31.42
CA LEU A 55 20.39 0.15 -30.92
C LEU A 55 21.52 1.13 -30.59
N ARG A 56 22.03 1.04 -29.36
CA ARG A 56 23.20 1.83 -28.94
C ARG A 56 24.43 1.38 -29.74
N VAL A 57 25.15 2.32 -30.34
CA VAL A 57 26.39 2.06 -31.10
C VAL A 57 27.63 2.69 -30.48
N GLY A 58 27.46 3.57 -29.50
CA GLY A 58 28.56 4.24 -28.79
C GLY A 58 28.60 4.00 -27.29
N GLU A 59 29.42 4.77 -26.58
CA GLU A 59 29.53 4.71 -25.11
C GLU A 59 28.18 5.02 -24.44
N ARG A 60 27.85 4.25 -23.40
CA ARG A 60 26.62 4.45 -22.61
C ARG A 60 26.68 5.84 -21.97
N GLY A 61 25.58 6.59 -22.07
CA GLY A 61 25.51 7.98 -21.63
C GLY A 61 25.87 9.03 -22.69
N LYS A 62 26.41 8.65 -23.86
CA LYS A 62 26.67 9.60 -24.98
C LYS A 62 25.47 9.88 -25.87
N GLY A 63 24.42 9.07 -25.79
CA GLY A 63 23.22 9.23 -26.63
C GLY A 63 23.41 8.76 -28.07
N GLU A 64 24.41 7.91 -28.34
CA GLU A 64 24.75 7.44 -29.69
C GLU A 64 23.98 6.16 -30.03
N PHE A 65 22.90 6.32 -30.80
CA PHE A 65 22.02 5.23 -31.24
C PHE A 65 21.84 5.23 -32.75
N LYS A 66 21.65 4.04 -33.34
CA LYS A 66 21.14 3.86 -34.70
C LYS A 66 19.73 3.27 -34.65
N GLU A 67 18.89 3.64 -35.60
CA GLU A 67 17.62 2.94 -35.82
C GLU A 67 17.88 1.52 -36.32
N ILE A 68 17.08 0.57 -35.83
CA ILE A 68 17.04 -0.81 -36.32
C ILE A 68 15.57 -1.22 -36.55
N GLU A 69 15.36 -2.32 -37.27
CA GLU A 69 14.02 -2.86 -37.48
C GLU A 69 13.56 -3.76 -36.32
N TRP A 70 12.26 -3.97 -36.20
CA TRP A 70 11.67 -4.77 -35.13
C TRP A 70 12.19 -6.21 -35.11
N ASP A 71 12.41 -6.84 -36.27
CA ASP A 71 12.92 -8.21 -36.32
C ASP A 71 14.33 -8.32 -35.71
N GLU A 72 15.23 -7.37 -36.01
CA GLU A 72 16.56 -7.29 -35.41
C GLU A 72 16.47 -7.06 -33.90
N ALA A 73 15.62 -6.12 -33.47
CA ALA A 73 15.43 -5.83 -32.05
C ALA A 73 14.90 -7.03 -31.26
N MET A 74 13.91 -7.74 -31.83
CA MET A 74 13.32 -8.93 -31.24
C MET A 74 14.29 -10.11 -31.23
N GLN A 75 15.09 -10.28 -32.27
CA GLN A 75 16.14 -11.30 -32.31
C GLN A 75 17.17 -11.08 -31.19
N ILE A 76 17.71 -9.86 -31.06
CA ILE A 76 18.67 -9.52 -30.00
C ILE A 76 18.08 -9.80 -28.60
N ALA A 77 16.85 -9.37 -28.36
CA ALA A 77 16.19 -9.57 -27.08
C ALA A 77 15.92 -11.06 -26.80
N THR A 78 15.38 -11.80 -27.76
CA THR A 78 14.99 -13.19 -27.56
C THR A 78 16.19 -14.12 -27.42
N GLU A 79 17.25 -13.97 -28.22
CA GLU A 79 18.48 -14.76 -28.06
C GLU A 79 19.08 -14.60 -26.67
N ARG A 80 19.18 -13.35 -26.18
CA ARG A 80 19.72 -13.03 -24.86
C ARG A 80 18.86 -13.61 -23.74
N LEU A 81 17.55 -13.39 -23.82
CA LEU A 81 16.60 -13.84 -22.80
C LEU A 81 16.45 -15.37 -22.81
N ALA A 82 16.53 -16.03 -23.96
CA ALA A 82 16.54 -17.49 -24.07
C ALA A 82 17.74 -18.09 -23.35
N ASN A 83 18.95 -17.56 -23.58
CA ASN A 83 20.15 -18.01 -22.88
C ASN A 83 20.05 -17.81 -21.36
N ILE A 84 19.49 -16.69 -20.90
CA ILE A 84 19.25 -16.46 -19.46
C ILE A 84 18.26 -17.50 -18.91
N ARG A 85 17.17 -17.77 -19.62
CA ARG A 85 16.17 -18.77 -19.22
C ARG A 85 16.76 -20.19 -19.16
N GLU A 86 17.63 -20.53 -20.11
CA GLU A 86 18.30 -21.83 -20.19
C GLU A 86 19.39 -22.03 -19.11
N THR A 87 19.95 -20.96 -18.57
CA THR A 87 21.09 -21.04 -17.65
C THR A 87 20.74 -20.66 -16.21
N ASP A 88 20.25 -19.44 -15.98
CA ASP A 88 19.81 -18.98 -14.66
C ASP A 88 18.80 -17.84 -14.81
N PRO A 89 17.49 -18.12 -14.69
CA PRO A 89 16.44 -17.12 -14.80
C PRO A 89 16.59 -15.94 -13.81
N ARG A 90 17.31 -16.10 -12.69
CA ARG A 90 17.58 -15.00 -11.74
C ARG A 90 18.38 -13.87 -12.38
N LYS A 91 19.16 -14.16 -13.43
CA LYS A 91 19.97 -13.14 -14.13
C LYS A 91 19.14 -12.14 -14.95
N LEU A 92 17.83 -12.32 -15.06
CA LEU A 92 16.93 -11.30 -15.60
C LEU A 92 16.31 -10.48 -14.46
N ALA A 93 16.64 -9.19 -14.37
CA ALA A 93 15.92 -8.23 -13.55
C ALA A 93 14.89 -7.49 -14.41
N PHE A 94 13.59 -7.80 -14.24
CA PHE A 94 12.50 -7.24 -15.03
C PHE A 94 11.58 -6.34 -14.21
N PHE A 95 11.79 -5.03 -14.27
CA PHE A 95 11.08 -4.05 -13.45
C PHE A 95 10.25 -3.09 -14.30
N THR A 96 9.05 -2.79 -13.80
CA THR A 96 8.05 -2.04 -14.56
C THR A 96 7.65 -0.76 -13.85
N GLY A 97 7.48 0.32 -14.61
CA GLY A 97 7.03 1.60 -14.10
C GLY A 97 5.52 1.65 -14.15
N ARG A 98 4.93 2.66 -14.79
CA ARG A 98 3.47 2.84 -14.86
C ARG A 98 2.81 1.88 -15.87
N ASP A 99 3.12 0.60 -15.73
CA ASP A 99 2.52 -0.50 -16.46
C ASP A 99 1.06 -0.69 -16.02
N GLN A 100 0.13 -0.58 -16.97
CA GLN A 100 -1.31 -0.86 -16.75
C GLN A 100 -1.65 -2.33 -17.01
N SER A 101 -0.67 -3.12 -17.42
CA SER A 101 -0.71 -4.55 -17.71
C SER A 101 0.09 -5.36 -16.69
N GLN A 102 0.20 -4.91 -15.44
CA GLN A 102 0.95 -5.60 -14.37
C GLN A 102 0.57 -7.08 -14.18
N ALA A 103 -0.70 -7.43 -14.43
CA ALA A 103 -1.12 -8.83 -14.45
C ALA A 103 -0.42 -9.65 -15.54
N LEU A 104 -0.25 -9.06 -16.74
CA LEU A 104 0.44 -9.67 -17.87
C LEU A 104 1.95 -9.70 -17.66
N THR A 105 2.58 -8.61 -17.21
CA THR A 105 4.04 -8.57 -17.00
C THR A 105 4.46 -9.43 -15.81
N GLY A 106 3.67 -9.46 -14.74
CA GLY A 106 3.85 -10.38 -13.61
C GLY A 106 3.67 -11.84 -14.03
N TRP A 107 2.62 -12.15 -14.82
CA TRP A 107 2.44 -13.48 -15.40
C TRP A 107 3.61 -13.87 -16.29
N TRP A 108 4.08 -12.97 -17.16
CA TRP A 108 5.23 -13.21 -18.02
C TRP A 108 6.50 -13.49 -17.21
N ALA A 109 6.75 -12.74 -16.13
CA ALA A 109 7.88 -13.00 -15.23
C ALA A 109 7.79 -14.39 -14.58
N THR A 110 6.58 -14.79 -14.13
CA THR A 110 6.31 -16.16 -13.65
C THR A 110 6.59 -17.20 -14.71
N GLN A 111 6.14 -17.01 -15.95
CA GLN A 111 6.37 -17.95 -17.05
C GLN A 111 7.86 -18.02 -17.43
N PHE A 112 8.56 -16.89 -17.41
CA PHE A 112 9.99 -16.81 -17.65
C PHE A 112 10.81 -17.51 -16.54
N GLY A 113 10.26 -17.58 -15.32
CA GLY A 113 10.94 -18.20 -14.18
C GLY A 113 11.78 -17.23 -13.35
N THR A 114 11.73 -15.91 -13.61
CA THR A 114 12.53 -14.94 -12.84
C THR A 114 11.81 -14.50 -11.57
N PRO A 115 12.44 -14.58 -10.38
CA PRO A 115 11.90 -13.99 -9.16
C PRO A 115 12.10 -12.47 -9.12
N ASN A 116 12.93 -11.92 -10.01
CA ASN A 116 13.34 -10.52 -10.00
C ASN A 116 12.39 -9.65 -10.82
N HIS A 117 11.16 -9.56 -10.32
CA HIS A 117 10.12 -8.72 -10.91
C HIS A 117 9.38 -7.92 -9.85
N ALA A 118 9.20 -6.64 -10.15
CA ALA A 118 8.30 -5.77 -9.41
C ALA A 118 7.82 -4.59 -10.27
N ALA A 119 6.76 -3.94 -9.82
CA ALA A 119 6.28 -2.68 -10.36
C ALA A 119 6.67 -1.51 -9.44
N HIS A 120 6.53 -0.28 -9.92
CA HIS A 120 6.78 0.96 -9.16
C HIS A 120 5.92 1.16 -7.89
N GLY A 121 5.07 0.20 -7.51
CA GLY A 121 4.20 0.28 -6.34
C GLY A 121 4.96 0.59 -5.05
N GLY A 122 6.18 0.04 -4.90
CA GLY A 122 7.11 0.30 -3.81
C GLY A 122 7.36 1.79 -3.51
N PHE A 123 7.27 2.65 -4.52
CA PHE A 123 7.45 4.10 -4.41
C PHE A 123 6.18 4.92 -4.42
N CYS A 124 5.11 4.30 -4.93
CA CYS A 124 3.84 4.95 -5.11
C CYS A 124 3.18 5.07 -3.74
N SER A 125 2.38 4.08 -3.37
CA SER A 125 1.53 4.11 -2.19
C SER A 125 1.41 2.75 -1.52
N VAL A 126 2.39 1.85 -1.75
CA VAL A 126 2.32 0.47 -1.22
C VAL A 126 2.12 0.45 0.28
N ASN A 127 2.72 1.39 1.04
CA ASN A 127 2.56 1.43 2.49
C ASN A 127 1.09 1.67 2.90
N MET A 128 0.34 2.53 2.18
CA MET A 128 -1.11 2.68 2.41
C MET A 128 -1.86 1.39 2.06
N ALA A 129 -1.56 0.80 0.89
CA ALA A 129 -2.26 -0.39 0.40
C ALA A 129 -2.00 -1.61 1.30
N ALA A 130 -0.73 -1.88 1.62
CA ALA A 130 -0.30 -2.98 2.48
C ALA A 130 -0.83 -2.80 3.89
N ALA A 131 -0.72 -1.61 4.50
CA ALA A 131 -1.27 -1.39 5.84
C ALA A 131 -2.78 -1.70 5.90
N GLY A 132 -3.54 -1.30 4.88
CA GLY A 132 -4.95 -1.65 4.76
C GLY A 132 -5.19 -3.15 4.58
N LEU A 133 -4.49 -3.80 3.64
CA LEU A 133 -4.63 -5.24 3.39
C LEU A 133 -4.27 -6.11 4.61
N TYR A 134 -3.27 -5.70 5.38
CA TYR A 134 -2.83 -6.41 6.61
C TYR A 134 -3.66 -6.07 7.86
N SER A 135 -4.54 -5.07 7.82
CA SER A 135 -5.28 -4.64 9.01
C SER A 135 -6.80 -4.77 8.86
N ILE A 136 -7.33 -4.43 7.68
CA ILE A 136 -8.76 -4.26 7.44
C ILE A 136 -9.22 -4.96 6.15
N GLY A 137 -8.33 -5.70 5.49
CA GLY A 137 -8.66 -6.59 4.38
C GLY A 137 -8.80 -5.91 3.04
N GLY A 138 -8.61 -4.60 2.94
CA GLY A 138 -8.67 -3.90 1.66
C GLY A 138 -7.59 -2.84 1.48
N SER A 139 -7.19 -2.64 0.22
CA SER A 139 -6.24 -1.59 -0.10
C SER A 139 -6.93 -0.23 -0.06
N PHE A 140 -6.32 0.69 0.67
CA PHE A 140 -6.77 2.05 0.79
C PHE A 140 -6.79 2.80 -0.57
N TRP A 141 -7.79 3.65 -0.77
CA TRP A 141 -8.11 4.40 -2.00
C TRP A 141 -8.55 3.57 -3.22
N GLU A 142 -7.89 2.46 -3.55
CA GLU A 142 -8.12 1.79 -4.86
C GLU A 142 -9.50 1.12 -4.90
N PHE A 143 -9.89 0.55 -3.76
CA PHE A 143 -11.16 -0.17 -3.61
C PHE A 143 -11.92 0.26 -2.36
N GLY A 144 -11.54 1.38 -1.75
CA GLY A 144 -12.29 1.96 -0.65
C GLY A 144 -12.19 3.48 -0.65
N GLU A 145 -13.26 4.12 -0.21
CA GLU A 145 -13.38 5.58 -0.16
C GLU A 145 -14.25 6.01 1.03
N PRO A 146 -14.09 7.24 1.51
CA PRO A 146 -15.07 7.87 2.39
C PRO A 146 -16.48 7.80 1.82
N ASP A 147 -17.47 7.59 2.68
CA ASP A 147 -18.88 7.76 2.31
C ASP A 147 -19.18 9.26 2.14
N TRP A 148 -18.99 9.77 0.92
CA TRP A 148 -19.13 11.19 0.60
C TRP A 148 -20.53 11.75 0.90
N GLU A 149 -21.56 10.90 0.97
CA GLU A 149 -22.95 11.34 1.16
C GLU A 149 -23.30 11.47 2.64
N LEU A 150 -22.84 10.51 3.47
CA LEU A 150 -23.27 10.38 4.86
C LEU A 150 -22.22 10.79 5.89
N SER A 151 -20.96 11.03 5.50
CA SER A 151 -19.93 11.49 6.43
C SER A 151 -20.27 12.88 6.96
N ARG A 152 -20.11 13.09 8.29
CA ARG A 152 -20.31 14.38 8.96
C ARG A 152 -18.99 15.01 9.41
N TYR A 153 -17.96 14.19 9.65
CA TYR A 153 -16.60 14.64 9.96
C TYR A 153 -15.60 13.89 9.09
N PHE A 154 -14.84 14.64 8.30
CA PHE A 154 -13.89 14.08 7.34
C PHE A 154 -12.48 14.59 7.61
N VAL A 155 -11.53 13.66 7.77
CA VAL A 155 -10.12 14.00 8.01
C VAL A 155 -9.24 13.50 6.86
N MET A 156 -8.49 14.41 6.25
CA MET A 156 -7.58 14.10 5.15
C MET A 156 -6.12 14.25 5.58
N PHE A 157 -5.31 13.20 5.38
CA PHE A 157 -3.89 13.15 5.75
C PHE A 157 -2.97 13.11 4.53
N GLY A 158 -2.10 14.10 4.38
CA GLY A 158 -0.97 14.05 3.45
C GLY A 158 -1.34 13.84 1.97
N VAL A 159 -2.51 14.33 1.54
CA VAL A 159 -2.97 14.24 0.15
C VAL A 159 -2.56 15.49 -0.64
N ALA A 160 -1.79 15.28 -1.70
CA ALA A 160 -1.45 16.32 -2.66
C ALA A 160 -2.54 16.47 -3.74
N GLU A 161 -2.77 17.71 -4.19
CA GLU A 161 -3.83 18.10 -5.13
C GLU A 161 -3.81 17.44 -6.50
N ASP A 162 -2.63 17.00 -6.94
CA ASP A 162 -2.43 16.42 -8.24
C ASP A 162 -2.32 14.89 -8.19
N HIS A 163 -2.21 14.33 -6.99
CA HIS A 163 -1.96 12.92 -6.81
C HIS A 163 -3.25 12.09 -6.85
N ASP A 164 -4.27 12.53 -6.12
CA ASP A 164 -5.52 11.78 -6.02
C ASP A 164 -6.45 11.98 -7.22
N SER A 165 -7.36 11.04 -7.38
CA SER A 165 -8.29 10.95 -8.48
C SER A 165 -9.29 12.09 -8.51
N ASN A 166 -9.65 12.53 -9.72
CA ASN A 166 -10.63 13.61 -9.90
C ASN A 166 -11.97 13.39 -9.17
N PRO A 167 -12.49 12.15 -8.97
CA PRO A 167 -13.65 11.88 -8.13
C PRO A 167 -13.58 12.47 -6.72
N ILE A 168 -12.41 12.57 -6.08
CA ILE A 168 -12.34 13.17 -4.73
C ILE A 168 -12.80 14.62 -4.72
N LYS A 169 -12.62 15.37 -5.82
CA LYS A 169 -13.12 16.75 -5.92
C LYS A 169 -14.64 16.80 -5.87
N ALA A 170 -15.30 15.85 -6.52
CA ALA A 170 -16.75 15.72 -6.45
C ALA A 170 -17.18 15.31 -5.03
N GLY A 171 -16.50 14.32 -4.43
CA GLY A 171 -16.75 13.88 -3.06
C GLY A 171 -16.61 15.01 -2.03
N LEU A 172 -15.52 15.78 -2.09
CA LEU A 172 -15.32 16.97 -1.26
C LEU A 172 -16.42 18.02 -1.48
N SER A 173 -16.84 18.23 -2.74
CA SER A 173 -17.96 19.14 -3.03
C SER A 173 -19.25 18.67 -2.38
N THR A 174 -19.55 17.36 -2.41
CA THR A 174 -20.71 16.77 -1.73
C THR A 174 -20.63 16.97 -0.22
N LEU A 175 -19.49 16.64 0.39
CA LEU A 175 -19.27 16.83 1.84
C LEU A 175 -19.52 18.28 2.26
N LYS A 176 -18.95 19.25 1.53
CA LYS A 176 -19.15 20.67 1.82
C LYS A 176 -20.60 21.11 1.63
N ALA A 177 -21.28 20.62 0.59
CA ALA A 177 -22.70 20.92 0.37
C ALA A 177 -23.60 20.36 1.48
N ASN A 178 -23.23 19.22 2.05
CA ASN A 178 -23.95 18.58 3.16
C ASN A 178 -23.58 19.17 4.54
N GLY A 179 -22.64 20.12 4.61
CA GLY A 179 -22.21 20.75 5.86
C GLY A 179 -21.30 19.88 6.71
N ALA A 180 -20.68 18.83 6.14
CA ALA A 180 -19.69 18.03 6.84
C ALA A 180 -18.43 18.86 7.16
N LYS A 181 -17.87 18.70 8.37
CA LYS A 181 -16.61 19.36 8.74
C LYS A 181 -15.45 18.66 8.03
N PHE A 182 -14.66 19.42 7.27
CA PHE A 182 -13.45 18.93 6.61
C PHE A 182 -12.18 19.46 7.32
N VAL A 183 -11.41 18.54 7.91
CA VAL A 183 -10.09 18.79 8.49
C VAL A 183 -8.99 18.23 7.59
N SER A 184 -7.98 19.05 7.27
CA SER A 184 -6.82 18.63 6.47
C SER A 184 -5.54 18.68 7.28
N VAL A 185 -4.91 17.53 7.47
CA VAL A 185 -3.61 17.35 8.15
C VAL A 185 -2.52 17.26 7.08
N ASN A 186 -1.75 18.34 6.93
CA ASN A 186 -0.78 18.47 5.83
C ASN A 186 0.26 19.54 6.16
N PRO A 187 1.56 19.37 5.87
CA PRO A 187 2.56 20.42 6.07
C PRO A 187 2.33 21.70 5.25
N ILE A 188 1.58 21.61 4.15
CA ILE A 188 1.28 22.75 3.28
C ILE A 188 -0.23 22.95 3.07
N ARG A 189 -0.65 24.21 2.96
CA ARG A 189 -2.04 24.61 2.73
C ARG A 189 -2.32 24.95 1.26
N THR A 190 -2.07 23.99 0.36
CA THR A 190 -2.41 24.10 -1.07
C THR A 190 -3.53 23.12 -1.42
N GLY A 191 -4.14 23.30 -2.60
CA GLY A 191 -4.98 22.23 -3.14
C GLY A 191 -6.25 21.93 -2.35
N TYR A 192 -6.42 20.65 -1.98
CA TYR A 192 -7.53 20.21 -1.12
C TYR A 192 -7.46 20.84 0.27
N SER A 193 -6.26 21.04 0.83
CA SER A 193 -6.08 21.71 2.13
C SER A 193 -6.56 23.17 2.13
N ALA A 194 -6.60 23.83 0.97
CA ALA A 194 -7.03 25.22 0.86
C ALA A 194 -8.55 25.40 1.03
N ILE A 195 -9.34 24.36 0.74
CA ILE A 195 -10.80 24.37 0.90
C ILE A 195 -11.27 23.70 2.20
N ALA A 196 -10.35 23.19 3.01
CA ALA A 196 -10.67 22.62 4.32
C ALA A 196 -11.20 23.69 5.26
N ASP A 197 -12.14 23.31 6.12
CA ASP A 197 -12.67 24.20 7.15
C ASP A 197 -11.62 24.41 8.24
N GLU A 198 -10.76 23.41 8.45
CA GLU A 198 -9.59 23.48 9.31
C GLU A 198 -8.36 22.87 8.63
N TRP A 199 -7.24 23.59 8.68
CA TRP A 199 -5.93 23.08 8.25
C TRP A 199 -5.02 22.91 9.46
N VAL A 200 -4.50 21.70 9.63
CA VAL A 200 -3.57 21.32 10.69
C VAL A 200 -2.18 21.13 10.06
N GLY A 201 -1.31 22.12 10.29
CA GLY A 201 0.06 22.16 9.76
C GLY A 201 1.00 21.23 10.53
N ILE A 202 1.07 19.97 10.11
CA ILE A 202 1.90 18.94 10.78
C ILE A 202 3.36 18.95 10.31
N ARG A 203 4.29 18.59 11.19
CA ARG A 203 5.68 18.31 10.81
C ARG A 203 5.77 17.06 9.93
N PRO A 204 6.41 17.11 8.75
CA PRO A 204 6.50 15.96 7.84
C PRO A 204 7.03 14.69 8.52
N GLY A 205 6.37 13.55 8.29
CA GLY A 205 6.78 12.24 8.80
C GLY A 205 6.36 11.96 10.26
N THR A 206 5.61 12.86 10.89
CA THR A 206 5.17 12.74 12.29
C THR A 206 3.68 12.42 12.47
N ASP A 207 2.96 12.18 11.38
CA ASP A 207 1.52 11.89 11.35
C ASP A 207 1.12 10.70 12.24
N GLY A 208 1.95 9.65 12.28
CA GLY A 208 1.70 8.48 13.13
C GLY A 208 1.64 8.83 14.61
N LEU A 209 2.48 9.77 15.07
CA LEU A 209 2.51 10.21 16.45
C LEU A 209 1.28 11.08 16.80
N PHE A 210 0.82 11.90 15.86
CA PHE A 210 -0.46 12.62 16.01
C PHE A 210 -1.62 11.64 16.13
N ILE A 211 -1.68 10.60 15.29
CA ILE A 211 -2.71 9.56 15.36
C ILE A 211 -2.65 8.82 16.71
N PHE A 212 -1.47 8.48 17.22
CA PHE A 212 -1.33 7.83 18.53
C PHE A 212 -1.86 8.72 19.66
N ALA A 213 -1.63 10.03 19.61
CA ALA A 213 -2.17 10.96 20.58
C ALA A 213 -3.71 11.04 20.52
N LEU A 214 -4.30 11.02 19.32
CA LEU A 214 -5.75 10.94 19.15
C LEU A 214 -6.31 9.63 19.74
N ILE A 215 -5.68 8.50 19.44
CA ILE A 215 -6.05 7.19 20.01
C ILE A 215 -5.98 7.23 21.54
N GLN A 216 -4.89 7.76 22.11
CA GLN A 216 -4.76 7.87 23.57
C GLN A 216 -5.93 8.67 24.18
N GLN A 217 -6.28 9.82 23.60
CA GLN A 217 -7.37 10.64 24.12
C GLN A 217 -8.73 9.91 24.04
N LEU A 218 -8.98 9.16 22.97
CA LEU A 218 -10.18 8.32 22.85
C LEU A 218 -10.21 7.21 23.89
N LEU A 219 -9.07 6.54 24.14
CA LEU A 219 -8.95 5.50 25.17
C LEU A 219 -9.19 6.07 26.56
N LYS A 220 -8.59 7.22 26.91
CA LYS A 220 -8.78 7.88 28.22
C LYS A 220 -10.21 8.36 28.46
N ALA A 221 -10.97 8.60 27.39
CA ALA A 221 -12.35 9.06 27.45
C ALA A 221 -13.37 7.90 27.35
N ASP A 222 -12.93 6.64 27.28
CA ASP A 222 -13.77 5.47 26.99
C ASP A 222 -14.64 5.62 25.72
N LYS A 223 -14.17 6.40 24.75
CA LYS A 223 -14.84 6.64 23.46
C LYS A 223 -14.34 5.64 22.42
N ILE A 224 -14.71 4.37 22.62
CA ILE A 224 -14.26 3.21 21.85
C ILE A 224 -15.50 2.38 21.45
N ASP A 225 -15.56 1.94 20.19
CA ASP A 225 -16.58 0.99 19.76
C ASP A 225 -16.20 -0.45 20.14
N PHE A 226 -16.36 -0.79 21.42
CA PHE A 226 -16.06 -2.13 21.93
C PHE A 226 -16.87 -3.22 21.23
N SER A 227 -18.09 -2.91 20.79
CA SER A 227 -18.96 -3.87 20.10
C SER A 227 -18.41 -4.23 18.72
N TYR A 228 -17.93 -3.23 17.98
CA TYR A 228 -17.28 -3.40 16.70
C TYR A 228 -15.98 -4.20 16.86
N LEU A 229 -15.13 -3.79 17.81
CA LEU A 229 -13.84 -4.45 18.07
C LEU A 229 -14.01 -5.92 18.43
N ALA A 230 -14.92 -6.25 19.36
CA ALA A 230 -15.17 -7.63 19.78
C ALA A 230 -15.70 -8.53 18.66
N ARG A 231 -16.46 -7.97 17.70
CA ARG A 231 -17.14 -8.76 16.66
C ARG A 231 -16.38 -8.89 15.36
N TYR A 232 -15.65 -7.86 14.94
CA TYR A 232 -15.12 -7.75 13.57
C TYR A 232 -13.60 -7.64 13.51
N THR A 233 -12.93 -7.79 14.65
CA THR A 233 -11.46 -7.73 14.73
C THR A 233 -10.94 -8.87 15.60
N ASN A 234 -9.62 -9.01 15.65
CA ASN A 234 -8.92 -9.91 16.56
C ASN A 234 -8.68 -9.29 17.96
N ALA A 235 -9.33 -8.18 18.31
CA ALA A 235 -9.19 -7.48 19.59
C ALA A 235 -9.36 -8.39 20.81
N GLY A 236 -10.26 -9.37 20.73
CA GLY A 236 -10.54 -10.34 21.79
C GLY A 236 -9.74 -11.64 21.72
N TRP A 237 -8.86 -11.79 20.72
CA TRP A 237 -8.01 -12.98 20.62
C TRP A 237 -6.91 -12.92 21.68
N LEU A 238 -6.64 -14.04 22.31
CA LEU A 238 -5.62 -14.16 23.35
C LEU A 238 -4.24 -14.28 22.73
N VAL A 239 -3.33 -13.44 23.22
CA VAL A 239 -1.92 -13.37 22.86
C VAL A 239 -1.13 -13.90 24.06
N LYS A 240 -0.12 -14.73 23.78
CA LYS A 240 0.82 -15.22 24.79
C LYS A 240 1.69 -14.06 25.27
N ASP A 241 1.68 -13.79 26.57
CA ASP A 241 2.49 -12.75 27.22
C ASP A 241 3.59 -13.44 28.01
N ASN A 242 4.63 -13.89 27.29
CA ASN A 242 5.73 -14.69 27.81
C ASN A 242 7.07 -14.02 27.46
N PRO A 243 7.40 -12.85 28.04
CA PRO A 243 8.57 -12.07 27.62
C PRO A 243 9.86 -12.90 27.56
N GLY A 244 10.51 -12.88 26.39
CA GLY A 244 11.78 -13.58 26.14
C GLY A 244 11.65 -15.05 25.73
N GLN A 245 10.45 -15.61 25.66
CA GLN A 245 10.21 -16.92 25.04
C GLN A 245 10.01 -16.80 23.52
N ALA A 246 10.19 -17.91 22.80
CA ALA A 246 10.08 -17.94 21.35
C ALA A 246 8.64 -17.72 20.83
N ASP A 247 7.64 -17.94 21.69
CA ASP A 247 6.22 -17.80 21.37
C ASP A 247 5.57 -16.53 21.96
N ASP A 248 6.39 -15.63 22.53
CA ASP A 248 5.95 -14.33 23.02
C ASP A 248 5.29 -13.51 21.89
N GLY A 249 4.12 -12.94 22.17
CA GLY A 249 3.37 -12.16 21.20
C GLY A 249 2.63 -12.97 20.11
N LEU A 250 2.69 -14.32 20.16
CA LEU A 250 1.89 -15.17 19.27
C LEU A 250 0.47 -15.37 19.82
N PHE A 251 -0.51 -15.58 18.93
CA PHE A 251 -1.86 -15.96 19.34
C PHE A 251 -1.86 -17.35 20.00
N ALA A 252 -2.53 -17.47 21.13
CA ALA A 252 -2.86 -18.75 21.73
C ALA A 252 -3.95 -19.43 20.88
N ARG A 253 -3.74 -20.70 20.55
CA ARG A 253 -4.62 -21.47 19.65
C ARG A 253 -4.94 -22.85 20.22
N ASP A 254 -6.10 -23.37 19.85
CA ASP A 254 -6.49 -24.77 20.10
C ASP A 254 -5.78 -25.75 19.16
N GLU A 255 -6.05 -27.05 19.33
CA GLU A 255 -5.45 -28.13 18.53
C GLU A 255 -5.82 -28.04 17.04
N ASP A 256 -6.96 -27.43 16.70
CA ASP A 256 -7.42 -27.21 15.34
C ASP A 256 -6.87 -25.91 14.73
N GLY A 257 -6.06 -25.16 15.49
CA GLY A 257 -5.46 -23.89 15.08
C GLY A 257 -6.39 -22.68 15.21
N ASN A 258 -7.56 -22.81 15.83
CA ASN A 258 -8.43 -21.66 16.08
C ASN A 258 -7.88 -20.80 17.21
N PRO A 259 -7.97 -19.46 17.12
CA PRO A 259 -7.53 -18.57 18.18
C PRO A 259 -8.44 -18.69 19.40
N PHE A 260 -7.84 -18.69 20.60
CA PHE A 260 -8.60 -18.63 21.84
C PHE A 260 -9.11 -17.21 22.12
N CYS A 261 -10.28 -17.12 22.75
CA CYS A 261 -10.71 -15.97 23.53
C CYS A 261 -11.15 -16.42 24.93
N TRP A 262 -11.19 -15.48 25.87
CA TRP A 262 -11.90 -15.65 27.12
C TRP A 262 -13.34 -15.17 26.96
N ASP A 263 -14.32 -16.06 27.13
CA ASP A 263 -15.72 -15.71 26.98
C ASP A 263 -16.24 -15.00 28.24
N GLY A 264 -16.72 -13.78 28.08
CA GLY A 264 -17.23 -12.95 29.16
C GLY A 264 -18.50 -13.48 29.82
N THR A 265 -19.27 -14.33 29.14
CA THR A 265 -20.53 -14.91 29.60
C THR A 265 -20.30 -16.25 30.28
N SER A 266 -19.66 -17.21 29.60
CA SER A 266 -19.42 -18.54 30.16
C SER A 266 -18.27 -18.57 31.16
N LYS A 267 -17.39 -17.55 31.15
CA LYS A 267 -16.16 -17.47 31.97
C LYS A 267 -15.23 -18.66 31.73
N THR A 268 -15.05 -19.02 30.46
CA THR A 268 -14.17 -20.10 30.02
C THR A 268 -13.40 -19.70 28.77
N PHE A 269 -12.29 -20.40 28.50
CA PHE A 269 -11.64 -20.34 27.19
C PHE A 269 -12.56 -20.95 26.13
N THR A 270 -12.64 -20.31 24.96
CA THR A 270 -13.39 -20.81 23.81
C THR A 270 -12.74 -20.39 22.50
N ASN A 271 -13.23 -20.91 21.40
CA ASN A 271 -12.83 -20.51 20.06
C ASN A 271 -13.36 -19.09 19.75
N ALA A 272 -12.47 -18.13 19.52
CA ALA A 272 -12.81 -16.75 19.22
C ALA A 272 -13.52 -16.57 17.86
N MET A 273 -13.45 -17.58 16.99
CA MET A 273 -14.14 -17.61 15.70
C MET A 273 -15.54 -18.23 15.80
N ALA A 274 -15.95 -18.74 16.96
CA ALA A 274 -17.29 -19.28 17.14
C ALA A 274 -18.33 -18.14 17.16
N ALA A 275 -19.41 -18.29 16.38
CA ALA A 275 -20.43 -17.25 16.20
C ALA A 275 -21.08 -16.77 17.52
N GLY A 276 -21.19 -17.66 18.50
CA GLY A 276 -21.76 -17.40 19.82
C GLY A 276 -20.77 -16.85 20.86
N SER A 277 -19.47 -16.76 20.54
CA SER A 277 -18.47 -16.27 21.48
C SER A 277 -18.68 -14.80 21.83
N GLN A 278 -18.43 -14.46 23.10
CA GLN A 278 -18.50 -13.11 23.64
C GLN A 278 -17.13 -12.75 24.24
N PRO A 279 -16.11 -12.49 23.41
CA PRO A 279 -14.75 -12.30 23.88
C PRO A 279 -14.63 -11.06 24.78
N THR A 280 -13.94 -11.19 25.90
CA THR A 280 -13.48 -10.05 26.68
C THR A 280 -12.31 -9.36 25.97
N LEU A 281 -12.21 -8.05 26.15
CA LEU A 281 -11.17 -7.23 25.51
C LEU A 281 -10.06 -6.79 26.48
N VAL A 282 -10.27 -6.95 27.78
CA VAL A 282 -9.33 -6.56 28.84
C VAL A 282 -9.29 -7.67 29.87
N GLY A 283 -8.10 -8.00 30.36
CA GLY A 283 -7.89 -9.02 31.39
C GLY A 283 -6.59 -9.81 31.18
N GLU A 284 -6.20 -10.50 32.24
CA GLU A 284 -5.08 -11.44 32.24
C GLU A 284 -5.61 -12.82 32.61
N TYR A 285 -5.22 -13.83 31.85
CA TYR A 285 -5.68 -15.20 32.03
C TYR A 285 -4.49 -16.16 31.95
N GLU A 286 -4.68 -17.37 32.46
CA GLU A 286 -3.66 -18.42 32.46
C GLU A 286 -4.23 -19.68 31.79
N LEU A 287 -3.52 -20.21 30.81
CA LEU A 287 -3.86 -21.50 30.18
C LEU A 287 -3.56 -22.66 31.13
N ALA A 288 -4.10 -23.85 30.82
CA ALA A 288 -3.92 -25.03 31.67
C ALA A 288 -2.45 -25.47 31.85
N ASP A 289 -1.56 -25.06 30.95
CA ASP A 289 -0.11 -25.32 31.00
C ASP A 289 0.67 -24.24 31.77
N GLY A 290 -0.02 -23.24 32.33
CA GLY A 290 0.58 -22.11 33.05
C GLY A 290 0.98 -20.93 32.17
N THR A 291 0.71 -20.97 30.86
CA THR A 291 1.03 -19.85 29.94
C THR A 291 0.15 -18.63 30.24
N SER A 292 0.77 -17.47 30.48
CA SER A 292 0.07 -16.20 30.61
C SER A 292 -0.44 -15.72 29.25
N VAL A 293 -1.72 -15.33 29.21
CA VAL A 293 -2.36 -14.83 27.99
C VAL A 293 -3.24 -13.61 28.25
N VAL A 294 -3.25 -12.70 27.29
CA VAL A 294 -3.95 -11.41 27.36
C VAL A 294 -4.68 -11.11 26.06
N PRO A 295 -5.86 -10.47 26.08
CA PRO A 295 -6.51 -10.04 24.84
C PRO A 295 -5.64 -9.05 24.06
N ALA A 296 -5.64 -9.16 22.73
CA ALA A 296 -4.87 -8.27 21.86
C ALA A 296 -5.20 -6.78 22.07
N PHE A 297 -6.45 -6.45 22.38
CA PHE A 297 -6.87 -5.09 22.71
C PHE A 297 -6.21 -4.56 23.99
N ASP A 298 -6.05 -5.38 25.02
CA ASP A 298 -5.41 -4.97 26.28
C ASP A 298 -3.96 -4.53 26.02
N LEU A 299 -3.19 -5.34 25.30
CA LEU A 299 -1.82 -4.98 24.88
C LEU A 299 -1.77 -3.67 24.07
N MET A 300 -2.71 -3.52 23.14
CA MET A 300 -2.83 -2.30 22.33
C MET A 300 -3.16 -1.07 23.19
N ALA A 301 -4.10 -1.22 24.13
CA ALA A 301 -4.51 -0.15 25.03
C ALA A 301 -3.37 0.25 25.97
N ARG A 302 -2.68 -0.71 26.60
CA ARG A 302 -1.47 -0.47 27.42
C ARG A 302 -0.43 0.34 26.64
N ARG A 303 -0.18 -0.05 25.38
CA ARG A 303 0.78 0.66 24.51
C ARG A 303 0.35 2.10 24.24
N TYR A 304 -0.90 2.33 23.84
CA TYR A 304 -1.33 3.67 23.43
C TYR A 304 -1.69 4.59 24.61
N LEU A 305 -1.94 4.06 25.80
CA LEU A 305 -2.12 4.84 27.02
C LEU A 305 -0.81 5.40 27.59
N ASP A 306 0.35 4.97 27.06
CA ASP A 306 1.67 5.47 27.46
C ASP A 306 1.74 7.01 27.43
N ASP A 307 2.37 7.58 28.46
CA ASP A 307 2.47 9.03 28.63
C ASP A 307 3.27 9.72 27.51
N ALA A 308 4.12 8.98 26.79
CA ALA A 308 4.81 9.45 25.59
C ALA A 308 3.87 9.86 24.46
N TYR A 309 2.60 9.43 24.49
CA TYR A 309 1.58 9.80 23.51
C TYR A 309 0.60 10.87 24.02
N THR A 310 0.87 11.49 25.17
CA THR A 310 0.05 12.61 25.65
C THR A 310 0.16 13.81 24.70
N PRO A 311 -0.89 14.63 24.57
CA PRO A 311 -0.83 15.87 23.79
C PRO A 311 0.38 16.74 24.13
N GLU A 312 0.74 16.84 25.42
CA GLU A 312 1.93 17.55 25.90
C GLU A 312 3.24 16.91 25.44
N ALA A 313 3.36 15.58 25.50
CA ALA A 313 4.59 14.89 25.13
C ALA A 313 4.88 14.99 23.63
N VAL A 314 3.84 14.98 22.79
CA VAL A 314 4.01 14.92 21.33
C VAL A 314 4.10 16.31 20.67
N THR A 315 3.62 17.37 21.32
CA THR A 315 3.41 18.69 20.69
C THR A 315 4.68 19.26 20.05
N GLU A 316 5.82 19.17 20.74
CA GLU A 316 7.09 19.70 20.22
C GLU A 316 7.53 18.94 18.97
N THR A 317 7.25 17.65 18.90
CA THR A 317 7.65 16.77 17.81
C THR A 317 6.73 16.92 16.59
N ILE A 318 5.43 17.03 16.79
CA ILE A 318 4.48 17.09 15.67
C ILE A 318 4.17 18.52 15.20
N GLY A 319 4.40 19.52 16.06
CA GLY A 319 4.15 20.93 15.78
C GLY A 319 2.68 21.35 15.91
N ILE A 320 1.87 20.60 16.67
CA ILE A 320 0.44 20.85 16.87
C ILE A 320 0.20 21.12 18.35
N ASP A 321 -0.52 22.19 18.67
CA ASP A 321 -0.88 22.58 20.04
C ASP A 321 -1.64 21.46 20.79
N PRO A 322 -1.35 21.19 22.07
CA PRO A 322 -2.02 20.14 22.85
C PRO A 322 -3.55 20.30 22.94
N GLY A 323 -4.06 21.54 23.01
CA GLY A 323 -5.49 21.82 23.02
C GLY A 323 -6.16 21.46 21.70
N THR A 324 -5.46 21.68 20.57
CA THR A 324 -5.93 21.25 19.24
C THR A 324 -6.07 19.74 19.14
N ILE A 325 -5.09 18.98 19.64
CA ILE A 325 -5.12 17.51 19.65
C ILE A 325 -6.33 17.00 20.44
N ARG A 326 -6.54 17.52 21.65
CA ARG A 326 -7.68 17.16 22.50
C ARG A 326 -9.02 17.49 21.85
N ARG A 327 -9.12 18.69 21.27
CA ARG A 327 -10.34 19.13 20.59
C ARG A 327 -10.67 18.19 19.42
N ILE A 328 -9.70 17.89 18.55
CA ILE A 328 -9.93 16.99 17.42
C ILE A 328 -10.36 15.59 17.92
N ALA A 329 -9.71 15.04 18.95
CA ALA A 329 -10.11 13.76 19.53
C ALA A 329 -11.55 13.80 20.09
N SER A 330 -11.93 14.89 20.78
CA SER A 330 -13.27 15.10 21.31
C SER A 330 -14.32 15.22 20.19
N GLU A 331 -14.02 15.97 19.13
CA GLU A 331 -14.92 16.12 17.99
C GLU A 331 -15.11 14.79 17.24
N LEU A 332 -14.03 14.01 17.05
CA LEU A 332 -14.11 12.66 16.49
C LEU A 332 -15.02 11.75 17.32
N ALA A 333 -14.86 11.79 18.66
CA ALA A 333 -15.69 11.01 19.57
C ALA A 333 -17.16 11.44 19.55
N GLU A 334 -17.43 12.75 19.60
CA GLU A 334 -18.79 13.30 19.55
C GLU A 334 -19.49 12.86 18.26
N VAL A 335 -18.85 13.05 17.10
CA VAL A 335 -19.47 12.70 15.82
C VAL A 335 -19.61 11.19 15.66
N ALA A 336 -18.65 10.38 16.10
CA ALA A 336 -18.75 8.93 15.99
C ALA A 336 -19.85 8.35 16.89
N PHE A 337 -19.96 8.82 18.15
CA PHE A 337 -20.78 8.17 19.18
C PHE A 337 -22.10 8.86 19.51
N GLU A 338 -22.22 10.17 19.25
CA GLU A 338 -23.41 10.95 19.61
C GLU A 338 -24.23 11.35 18.37
N GLN A 339 -23.69 11.12 17.18
CA GLN A 339 -24.31 11.45 15.90
C GLN A 339 -24.50 10.22 15.00
N GLU A 340 -24.68 9.04 15.60
CA GLU A 340 -24.90 7.77 14.90
C GLU A 340 -25.93 7.86 13.77
N ILE A 341 -25.67 7.13 12.69
CA ILE A 341 -26.61 6.92 11.60
C ILE A 341 -27.24 5.55 11.79
N THR A 342 -28.55 5.42 11.67
CA THR A 342 -29.22 4.12 11.60
C THR A 342 -29.91 3.99 10.26
N LEU A 343 -29.62 2.91 9.53
CA LEU A 343 -30.31 2.55 8.31
C LEU A 343 -31.14 1.28 8.55
N ASP A 344 -32.41 1.31 8.15
CA ASP A 344 -33.33 0.16 8.20
C ASP A 344 -33.05 -0.83 7.05
N ILE A 345 -31.81 -1.33 7.01
CA ILE A 345 -31.32 -2.27 6.01
C ILE A 345 -30.88 -3.53 6.74
N PRO A 346 -31.59 -4.66 6.54
CA PRO A 346 -31.18 -5.92 7.13
C PRO A 346 -29.89 -6.42 6.47
N TRP A 347 -29.03 -7.03 7.26
CA TRP A 347 -27.77 -7.60 6.80
C TRP A 347 -27.34 -8.79 7.65
N THR A 348 -26.45 -9.60 7.09
CA THR A 348 -25.88 -10.77 7.77
C THR A 348 -24.37 -10.56 7.88
N ASP A 349 -23.82 -10.75 9.07
CA ASP A 349 -22.39 -10.62 9.27
C ASP A 349 -21.60 -11.88 8.92
N TRP A 350 -20.27 -11.83 9.07
CA TRP A 350 -19.36 -12.93 8.75
C TRP A 350 -19.65 -14.23 9.52
N ALA A 351 -20.29 -14.13 10.67
CA ALA A 351 -20.63 -15.26 11.54
C ALA A 351 -22.06 -15.79 11.29
N GLY A 352 -22.76 -15.26 10.28
CA GLY A 352 -24.13 -15.65 9.94
C GLY A 352 -25.20 -15.01 10.84
N ARG A 353 -24.85 -14.00 11.65
CA ARG A 353 -25.80 -13.33 12.54
C ARG A 353 -26.61 -12.31 11.75
N GLU A 354 -27.93 -12.42 11.82
CA GLU A 354 -28.84 -11.46 11.18
C GLU A 354 -28.98 -10.20 12.04
N GLN A 355 -28.88 -9.05 11.37
CA GLN A 355 -29.11 -7.73 11.92
C GLN A 355 -30.27 -7.10 11.13
N ILE A 356 -31.19 -6.43 11.82
CA ILE A 356 -32.33 -5.77 11.17
C ILE A 356 -32.01 -4.34 10.71
N GLN A 357 -30.95 -3.75 11.26
CA GLN A 357 -30.53 -2.38 11.03
C GLN A 357 -28.99 -2.32 10.93
N MET A 358 -28.49 -1.29 10.26
CA MET A 358 -27.07 -0.98 10.17
C MET A 358 -26.77 0.35 10.86
N THR A 359 -25.90 0.29 11.87
CA THR A 359 -25.41 1.47 12.59
C THR A 359 -24.16 2.01 11.90
N GLY A 360 -24.15 3.31 11.66
CA GLY A 360 -23.07 4.07 11.04
C GLY A 360 -22.42 5.05 12.02
N ARG A 361 -21.10 5.18 11.88
CA ARG A 361 -20.25 6.14 12.59
C ARG A 361 -19.81 7.19 11.57
N PRO A 362 -20.41 8.40 11.53
CA PRO A 362 -20.24 9.33 10.40
C PRO A 362 -18.93 10.11 10.42
N VAL A 363 -17.84 9.42 10.73
CA VAL A 363 -16.46 9.91 10.69
C VAL A 363 -15.71 9.11 9.64
N SER A 364 -15.12 9.80 8.66
CA SER A 364 -14.36 9.15 7.61
C SER A 364 -12.98 9.78 7.43
N PHE A 365 -12.06 8.98 6.92
CA PHE A 365 -10.66 9.33 6.78
C PHE A 365 -10.21 9.11 5.35
N HIS A 366 -9.38 10.02 4.83
CA HIS A 366 -8.64 9.82 3.59
C HIS A 366 -7.16 10.11 3.78
N ALA A 367 -6.29 9.38 3.10
CA ALA A 367 -4.84 9.51 3.26
C ALA A 367 -4.05 9.05 2.02
N MET A 368 -2.92 9.68 1.76
CA MET A 368 -2.11 9.39 0.57
C MET A 368 -0.61 9.45 0.90
N ARG A 369 0.22 9.57 -0.14
CA ARG A 369 1.69 9.49 -0.11
C ARG A 369 2.36 10.35 0.95
N GLY A 370 1.76 11.48 1.35
CA GLY A 370 2.34 12.36 2.37
C GLY A 370 2.61 11.68 3.70
N ILE A 371 1.79 10.69 4.09
CA ILE A 371 2.01 9.91 5.32
C ILE A 371 2.67 8.55 5.07
N SER A 372 2.66 8.07 3.83
CA SER A 372 3.10 6.71 3.49
C SER A 372 4.52 6.64 2.92
N ALA A 373 5.03 7.73 2.34
CA ALA A 373 6.33 7.78 1.67
C ALA A 373 7.48 8.13 2.63
N HIS A 374 7.48 7.47 3.80
CA HIS A 374 8.51 7.57 4.85
C HIS A 374 8.96 6.16 5.26
N SER A 375 10.12 6.04 5.90
CA SER A 375 10.63 4.75 6.40
C SER A 375 9.69 4.06 7.39
N ASN A 376 8.94 4.84 8.17
CA ASN A 376 7.90 4.38 9.10
C ASN A 376 6.49 4.34 8.48
N GLY A 377 6.36 4.56 7.17
CA GLY A 377 5.08 4.80 6.49
C GLY A 377 4.06 3.68 6.69
N PHE A 378 4.46 2.41 6.62
CA PHE A 378 3.57 1.27 6.87
C PHE A 378 2.89 1.37 8.25
N HIS A 379 3.65 1.68 9.30
CA HIS A 379 3.12 1.79 10.65
C HIS A 379 2.22 3.03 10.82
N THR A 380 2.56 4.15 10.18
CA THR A 380 1.72 5.36 10.16
C THR A 380 0.37 5.08 9.49
N CYS A 381 0.36 4.41 8.34
CA CYS A 381 -0.86 4.02 7.64
C CYS A 381 -1.67 3.02 8.47
N ARG A 382 -1.01 2.04 9.10
CA ARG A 382 -1.67 1.07 9.98
C ARG A 382 -2.29 1.74 11.20
N ALA A 383 -1.62 2.73 11.78
CA ALA A 383 -2.15 3.53 12.89
C ALA A 383 -3.45 4.23 12.52
N LEU A 384 -3.56 4.77 11.31
CA LEU A 384 -4.79 5.39 10.81
C LEU A 384 -5.95 4.37 10.79
N HIS A 385 -5.68 3.13 10.34
CA HIS A 385 -6.69 2.07 10.36
C HIS A 385 -7.04 1.62 11.78
N VAL A 386 -6.09 1.62 12.72
CA VAL A 386 -6.38 1.39 14.14
C VAL A 386 -7.31 2.46 14.69
N LEU A 387 -7.07 3.74 14.39
CA LEU A 387 -7.96 4.83 14.76
C LEU A 387 -9.37 4.62 14.20
N GLN A 388 -9.49 4.21 12.94
CA GLN A 388 -10.78 3.88 12.32
C GLN A 388 -11.49 2.71 13.03
N MET A 389 -10.74 1.65 13.39
CA MET A 389 -11.29 0.50 14.12
C MET A 389 -11.77 0.88 15.52
N ILE A 390 -11.03 1.73 16.25
CA ILE A 390 -11.42 2.23 17.57
C ILE A 390 -12.72 3.02 17.51
N LEU A 391 -12.91 3.82 16.45
CA LEU A 391 -14.13 4.59 16.23
C LEU A 391 -15.27 3.76 15.61
N GLY A 392 -15.01 2.52 15.18
CA GLY A 392 -16.00 1.68 14.48
C GLY A 392 -16.39 2.17 13.09
N THR A 393 -15.49 2.87 12.38
CA THR A 393 -15.83 3.62 11.15
C THR A 393 -15.52 2.87 9.84
N ILE A 394 -15.17 1.60 9.90
CA ILE A 394 -14.86 0.79 8.71
C ILE A 394 -16.09 0.01 8.26
N ASP A 395 -16.39 0.13 6.97
CA ASP A 395 -17.49 -0.52 6.25
C ASP A 395 -18.88 -0.22 6.84
N VAL A 396 -19.06 1.00 7.33
CA VAL A 396 -20.33 1.48 7.91
C VAL A 396 -20.83 2.77 7.22
N PRO A 397 -22.14 3.09 7.31
CA PRO A 397 -22.69 4.34 6.78
C PRO A 397 -21.99 5.57 7.36
N GLY A 398 -21.58 6.49 6.49
CA GLY A 398 -20.84 7.70 6.88
C GLY A 398 -19.37 7.49 7.27
N GLY A 399 -18.89 6.24 7.24
CA GLY A 399 -17.50 5.87 7.50
C GLY A 399 -16.66 5.72 6.23
N PHE A 400 -15.62 4.91 6.31
CA PHE A 400 -14.83 4.44 5.17
C PHE A 400 -15.42 3.14 4.63
N ARG A 401 -15.69 3.05 3.32
CA ARG A 401 -16.42 1.92 2.73
C ARG A 401 -15.64 1.22 1.64
N TYR A 402 -15.86 -0.08 1.50
CA TYR A 402 -15.28 -0.87 0.42
C TYR A 402 -16.18 -0.98 -0.80
N LYS A 403 -15.53 -1.16 -1.95
CA LYS A 403 -16.16 -1.68 -3.16
C LYS A 403 -15.90 -3.19 -3.25
N PRO A 404 -16.91 -4.00 -3.62
CA PRO A 404 -16.69 -5.41 -3.92
C PRO A 404 -15.52 -5.60 -4.90
N PRO A 405 -14.67 -6.63 -4.72
CA PRO A 405 -14.85 -7.80 -3.83
C PRO A 405 -14.17 -7.65 -2.45
N PHE A 406 -14.00 -6.43 -1.94
CA PHE A 406 -13.40 -6.19 -0.62
C PHE A 406 -14.45 -6.16 0.51
N PRO A 407 -14.06 -6.45 1.76
CA PRO A 407 -12.72 -6.83 2.20
C PRO A 407 -12.30 -8.25 1.77
N LYS A 408 -10.99 -8.45 1.59
CA LYS A 408 -10.36 -9.76 1.36
C LYS A 408 -9.88 -10.36 2.68
N ALA A 409 -9.44 -11.61 2.64
CA ALA A 409 -8.76 -12.26 3.75
C ALA A 409 -7.55 -11.42 4.24
N ILE A 410 -7.33 -11.44 5.55
CA ILE A 410 -6.28 -10.68 6.24
C ILE A 410 -5.30 -11.67 6.87
N PRO A 411 -4.01 -11.64 6.48
CA PRO A 411 -3.48 -11.03 5.27
C PRO A 411 -3.96 -11.77 4.01
N PRO A 412 -3.80 -11.19 2.81
CA PRO A 412 -4.13 -11.89 1.57
C PRO A 412 -3.34 -13.19 1.41
N HIS A 413 -3.98 -14.28 0.97
CA HIS A 413 -3.37 -15.62 0.88
C HIS A 413 -2.23 -15.77 -0.14
N GLN A 414 -2.00 -14.78 -1.00
CA GLN A 414 -0.97 -14.88 -2.03
C GLN A 414 0.42 -14.68 -1.43
N LEU A 415 1.24 -15.74 -1.46
CA LEU A 415 2.61 -15.72 -0.97
C LEU A 415 3.62 -15.46 -2.11
N PRO A 416 4.79 -14.86 -1.82
CA PRO A 416 5.82 -14.65 -2.83
C PRO A 416 6.45 -15.98 -3.25
N ALA A 417 6.61 -16.20 -4.56
CA ALA A 417 7.30 -17.36 -5.11
C ALA A 417 8.80 -17.09 -5.36
N GLY A 418 9.56 -18.17 -5.55
CA GLY A 418 10.99 -18.09 -5.83
C GLY A 418 11.87 -18.37 -4.61
N LYS A 419 11.42 -19.27 -3.72
CA LYS A 419 12.26 -19.79 -2.62
C LYS A 419 13.49 -20.52 -3.18
N PRO A 420 14.56 -20.73 -2.38
CA PRO A 420 15.72 -21.51 -2.80
C PRO A 420 15.31 -22.85 -3.45
N GLY A 421 15.96 -23.19 -4.56
CA GLY A 421 15.67 -24.40 -5.32
C GLY A 421 14.38 -24.37 -6.17
N GLN A 422 13.52 -23.34 -6.05
CA GLN A 422 12.33 -23.20 -6.90
C GLN A 422 12.62 -22.52 -8.24
N VAL A 423 13.68 -21.70 -8.31
CA VAL A 423 14.10 -21.06 -9.56
C VAL A 423 14.99 -22.02 -10.33
N LYS A 424 14.48 -22.55 -11.44
CA LYS A 424 15.17 -23.56 -12.25
C LYS A 424 15.26 -23.15 -13.71
N PRO A 425 16.36 -23.50 -14.40
CA PRO A 425 16.46 -23.35 -15.84
C PRO A 425 15.25 -23.92 -16.60
N ASN A 426 14.84 -23.23 -17.65
CA ASN A 426 13.74 -23.61 -18.56
C ASN A 426 12.41 -23.94 -17.86
N SER A 427 12.21 -23.48 -16.63
CA SER A 427 11.02 -23.75 -15.82
C SER A 427 10.26 -22.47 -15.49
N THR A 428 8.98 -22.61 -15.12
CA THR A 428 8.18 -21.50 -14.60
C THR A 428 8.37 -21.38 -13.09
N LEU A 429 8.08 -20.22 -12.50
CA LEU A 429 7.92 -20.13 -11.05
C LEU A 429 6.64 -20.86 -10.61
N GLY A 430 6.64 -21.38 -9.37
CA GLY A 430 5.46 -22.01 -8.77
C GLY A 430 4.32 -21.04 -8.43
N GLY A 431 4.54 -19.74 -8.60
CA GLY A 431 3.55 -18.68 -8.34
C GLY A 431 4.06 -17.30 -8.77
N PRO A 432 3.31 -16.24 -8.45
CA PRO A 432 3.73 -14.86 -8.69
C PRO A 432 5.00 -14.49 -7.90
N PRO A 433 5.91 -13.67 -8.46
CA PRO A 433 7.11 -13.22 -7.75
C PRO A 433 6.80 -12.37 -6.51
N LEU A 434 5.62 -11.73 -6.49
CA LEU A 434 5.16 -10.85 -5.42
C LEU A 434 4.03 -11.50 -4.62
N GLY A 435 4.01 -11.24 -3.32
CA GLY A 435 2.98 -11.67 -2.40
C GLY A 435 3.04 -10.94 -1.05
N PHE A 436 2.32 -11.50 -0.08
CA PHE A 436 2.07 -10.96 1.26
C PHE A 436 2.55 -11.97 2.31
N PRO A 437 3.82 -11.87 2.74
CA PRO A 437 4.37 -12.73 3.79
C PRO A 437 3.55 -12.68 5.08
N THR A 438 3.44 -13.84 5.74
CA THR A 438 2.67 -14.03 6.97
C THR A 438 3.56 -14.48 8.14
N GLY A 439 4.72 -15.07 7.83
CA GLY A 439 5.75 -15.43 8.79
C GLY A 439 7.15 -15.49 8.18
N PRO A 440 8.19 -15.75 9.00
CA PRO A 440 9.58 -15.90 8.54
C PRO A 440 9.78 -16.96 7.44
N GLU A 441 8.97 -18.02 7.45
CA GLU A 441 8.98 -19.10 6.46
C GLU A 441 8.62 -18.63 5.05
N ASP A 442 7.99 -17.46 4.92
CA ASP A 442 7.62 -16.84 3.64
C ASP A 442 8.73 -15.95 3.06
N LEU A 443 9.82 -15.73 3.82
CA LEU A 443 10.97 -14.98 3.34
C LEU A 443 11.71 -15.72 2.23
N LEU A 444 12.31 -14.96 1.33
CA LEU A 444 13.09 -15.46 0.19
C LEU A 444 14.58 -15.31 0.49
N LEU A 445 15.10 -16.22 1.30
CA LEU A 445 16.49 -16.27 1.76
C LEU A 445 17.11 -17.62 1.40
N GLU A 446 18.37 -17.62 0.97
CA GLU A 446 19.21 -18.81 0.89
C GLU A 446 19.52 -19.36 2.30
N GLU A 447 20.10 -20.56 2.41
CA GLU A 447 20.39 -21.21 3.70
C GLU A 447 21.31 -20.37 4.62
N ASP A 448 22.18 -19.55 4.02
CA ASP A 448 23.09 -18.64 4.74
C ASP A 448 22.47 -17.28 5.10
N GLY A 449 21.20 -17.06 4.76
CA GLY A 449 20.48 -15.81 4.97
C GLY A 449 20.64 -14.77 3.86
N THR A 450 21.34 -15.09 2.76
CA THR A 450 21.47 -14.20 1.60
C THR A 450 20.12 -14.03 0.90
N PRO A 451 19.70 -12.81 0.50
CA PRO A 451 18.45 -12.62 -0.24
C PRO A 451 18.45 -13.32 -1.60
N VAL A 452 17.34 -13.96 -1.95
CA VAL A 452 17.20 -14.63 -3.27
C VAL A 452 16.93 -13.63 -4.39
N ARG A 453 16.35 -12.47 -4.08
CA ARG A 453 15.98 -11.44 -5.06
C ARG A 453 17.03 -10.34 -5.16
N ILE A 454 17.24 -9.83 -6.38
CA ILE A 454 18.16 -8.71 -6.64
C ILE A 454 17.74 -7.41 -5.94
N ASP A 455 16.43 -7.21 -5.73
CA ASP A 455 15.91 -6.05 -4.99
C ASP A 455 15.90 -6.27 -3.48
N LYS A 456 16.34 -7.44 -3.00
CA LYS A 456 16.32 -7.87 -1.59
C LYS A 456 14.92 -7.86 -0.96
N ALA A 457 13.86 -7.83 -1.77
CA ALA A 457 12.50 -8.00 -1.26
C ALA A 457 12.33 -9.37 -0.60
N TYR A 458 11.54 -9.40 0.47
CA TYR A 458 11.27 -10.57 1.31
C TYR A 458 12.50 -11.11 2.03
N SER A 459 13.42 -10.22 2.43
CA SER A 459 14.57 -10.52 3.28
C SER A 459 14.34 -10.03 4.72
N TRP A 460 15.27 -10.32 5.64
CA TRP A 460 15.23 -9.74 6.99
C TRP A 460 15.32 -8.21 7.01
N GLU A 461 15.96 -7.60 6.01
CA GLU A 461 16.03 -6.14 5.88
C GLU A 461 14.69 -5.54 5.42
N ALA A 462 13.91 -6.29 4.64
CA ALA A 462 12.66 -5.83 4.07
C ALA A 462 11.60 -6.96 3.97
N PRO A 463 11.14 -7.48 5.11
CA PRO A 463 10.32 -8.69 5.16
C PRO A 463 8.94 -8.46 4.55
N ILE A 464 8.36 -7.26 4.72
CA ILE A 464 7.04 -6.90 4.21
C ILE A 464 7.20 -5.96 3.00
N SER A 465 7.57 -6.52 1.85
CA SER A 465 7.80 -5.79 0.60
C SER A 465 6.83 -6.24 -0.50
N ALA A 466 5.52 -6.06 -0.25
CA ALA A 466 4.42 -6.56 -1.09
C ALA A 466 4.49 -6.17 -2.59
N HIS A 467 5.20 -5.08 -2.92
CA HIS A 467 5.42 -4.63 -4.31
C HIS A 467 6.90 -4.59 -4.70
N GLY A 468 7.76 -5.37 -4.03
CA GLY A 468 9.22 -5.34 -4.25
C GLY A 468 9.87 -4.00 -3.92
N ILE A 469 11.16 -3.87 -4.21
CA ILE A 469 11.98 -2.71 -3.80
C ILE A 469 12.73 -2.13 -4.99
N MET A 470 11.96 -1.57 -5.91
CA MET A 470 12.47 -1.13 -7.21
C MET A 470 13.60 -0.08 -7.13
N HIS A 471 13.74 0.76 -6.08
CA HIS A 471 14.88 1.71 -5.97
C HIS A 471 16.22 1.04 -5.84
N MET A 472 16.24 -0.13 -5.21
CA MET A 472 17.50 -0.78 -4.90
C MET A 472 18.07 -1.50 -6.11
N VAL A 473 17.26 -1.79 -7.13
CA VAL A 473 17.63 -2.68 -8.25
C VAL A 473 18.87 -2.20 -9.01
N ILE A 474 18.95 -0.93 -9.40
CA ILE A 474 20.11 -0.43 -10.18
C ILE A 474 21.36 -0.47 -9.31
N HIS A 475 21.24 -0.04 -8.05
CA HIS A 475 22.35 -0.05 -7.10
C HIS A 475 22.87 -1.47 -6.85
N ASN A 476 21.96 -2.40 -6.59
CA ASN A 476 22.25 -3.80 -6.31
C ASN A 476 22.82 -4.51 -7.54
N ALA A 477 22.27 -4.24 -8.73
CA ALA A 477 22.82 -4.74 -10.00
C ALA A 477 24.24 -4.22 -10.26
N TRP A 478 24.50 -2.94 -9.97
CA TRP A 478 25.83 -2.33 -10.10
C TRP A 478 26.84 -2.92 -9.10
N LYS A 479 26.41 -3.19 -7.86
CA LYS A 479 27.22 -3.85 -6.83
C LYS A 479 27.39 -5.36 -7.02
N ALA A 480 26.58 -5.97 -7.89
CA ALA A 480 26.40 -7.43 -7.95
C ALA A 480 26.02 -8.03 -6.59
N ASP A 481 25.14 -7.36 -5.83
CA ASP A 481 24.71 -7.73 -4.49
C ASP A 481 23.18 -7.96 -4.48
N PRO A 482 22.68 -9.17 -4.17
CA PRO A 482 23.43 -10.34 -3.69
C PRO A 482 24.17 -11.13 -4.77
N TYR A 483 23.91 -10.85 -6.05
CA TYR A 483 24.56 -11.51 -7.18
C TYR A 483 24.54 -10.64 -8.44
N PRO A 484 25.40 -10.90 -9.44
CA PRO A 484 25.36 -10.19 -10.71
C PRO A 484 24.15 -10.60 -11.56
N ILE A 485 23.57 -9.64 -12.29
CA ILE A 485 22.54 -9.87 -13.30
C ILE A 485 23.13 -9.91 -14.70
N GLY A 486 22.46 -10.60 -15.62
CA GLY A 486 22.82 -10.65 -17.04
C GLY A 486 22.09 -9.61 -17.89
N THR A 487 20.88 -9.20 -17.49
CA THR A 487 20.06 -8.21 -18.17
C THR A 487 19.16 -7.45 -17.21
N LEU A 488 19.19 -6.13 -17.29
CA LEU A 488 18.21 -5.23 -16.68
C LEU A 488 17.18 -4.85 -17.74
N PHE A 489 15.94 -5.29 -17.56
CA PHE A 489 14.83 -4.96 -18.44
C PHE A 489 13.87 -3.99 -17.73
N MET A 490 13.79 -2.77 -18.23
CA MET A 490 12.88 -1.73 -17.77
C MET A 490 11.74 -1.52 -18.79
N PHE A 491 10.50 -1.57 -18.30
CA PHE A 491 9.30 -1.35 -19.12
C PHE A 491 8.43 -0.23 -18.53
N MET A 492 8.15 0.80 -19.33
CA MET A 492 7.39 2.00 -18.93
C MET A 492 7.93 2.66 -17.64
N ALA A 493 9.25 2.65 -17.44
CA ALA A 493 9.90 2.97 -16.17
C ALA A 493 11.11 3.89 -16.33
N ASN A 494 11.06 5.12 -15.80
CA ASN A 494 12.22 6.02 -15.77
C ASN A 494 12.88 6.04 -14.37
N MET A 495 13.59 4.96 -14.05
CA MET A 495 14.15 4.75 -12.71
C MET A 495 15.24 5.75 -12.33
N SER A 496 16.01 6.24 -13.32
CA SER A 496 17.05 7.24 -13.12
C SER A 496 16.48 8.58 -12.68
N TRP A 497 15.28 8.96 -13.14
CA TRP A 497 14.62 10.21 -12.76
C TRP A 497 13.67 10.06 -11.57
N ASN A 498 12.71 9.14 -11.64
CA ASN A 498 11.57 9.15 -10.72
C ASN A 498 11.71 8.21 -9.50
N SER A 499 12.71 7.33 -9.49
CA SER A 499 12.83 6.22 -8.52
C SER A 499 14.13 6.26 -7.70
N SER A 500 15.16 6.96 -8.16
CA SER A 500 16.51 6.84 -7.60
C SER A 500 16.76 7.66 -6.32
N MET A 501 15.97 8.69 -6.04
CA MET A 501 16.27 9.76 -5.05
C MET A 501 17.68 10.40 -5.20
N ASN A 502 18.45 9.97 -6.21
CA ASN A 502 19.84 10.30 -6.51
C ASN A 502 20.08 10.00 -8.02
N SER A 503 19.55 10.89 -8.86
CA SER A 503 19.58 10.70 -10.31
C SER A 503 21.00 10.64 -10.86
N SER A 504 21.89 11.53 -10.40
CA SER A 504 23.29 11.57 -10.83
C SER A 504 24.02 10.27 -10.51
N GLY A 505 23.96 9.79 -9.26
CA GLY A 505 24.60 8.53 -8.88
C GLY A 505 24.02 7.32 -9.62
N THR A 506 22.72 7.34 -9.94
CA THR A 506 22.11 6.27 -10.74
C THR A 506 22.61 6.27 -12.18
N MET A 507 22.77 7.44 -12.79
CA MET A 507 23.36 7.56 -14.12
C MET A 507 24.81 7.09 -14.13
N GLU A 508 25.61 7.45 -13.12
CA GLU A 508 26.98 6.98 -12.94
C GLU A 508 27.03 5.44 -12.88
N MET A 509 26.21 4.83 -12.02
CA MET A 509 26.12 3.36 -11.88
C MET A 509 25.73 2.67 -13.20
N LEU A 510 24.80 3.26 -13.96
CA LEU A 510 24.41 2.71 -15.26
C LEU A 510 25.55 2.76 -16.28
N THR A 511 26.44 3.75 -16.20
CA THR A 511 27.57 3.93 -17.15
C THR A 511 28.90 3.31 -16.68
N ASP A 512 28.98 2.89 -15.42
CA ASP A 512 30.22 2.41 -14.82
C ASP A 512 30.70 1.10 -15.44
N ARG A 513 32.03 0.96 -15.52
CA ARG A 513 32.73 -0.20 -16.07
C ARG A 513 33.61 -0.83 -15.00
N ASP A 514 33.74 -2.14 -15.09
CA ASP A 514 34.72 -2.86 -14.30
C ASP A 514 36.14 -2.56 -14.83
N PRO A 515 37.07 -2.05 -13.99
CA PRO A 515 38.40 -1.66 -14.47
C PRO A 515 39.26 -2.81 -15.01
N GLU A 516 39.00 -4.04 -14.60
CA GLU A 516 39.80 -5.21 -14.99
C GLU A 516 39.35 -5.78 -16.34
N SER A 517 38.05 -5.97 -16.52
CA SER A 517 37.46 -6.52 -17.76
C SER A 517 37.17 -5.44 -18.81
N GLY A 518 37.02 -4.19 -18.40
CA GLY A 518 36.55 -3.09 -19.25
C GLY A 518 35.05 -3.17 -19.59
N GLU A 519 34.33 -4.19 -19.15
CA GLU A 519 32.90 -4.37 -19.41
C GLU A 519 32.03 -3.48 -18.51
N TYR A 520 30.80 -3.19 -18.93
CA TYR A 520 29.85 -2.47 -18.07
C TYR A 520 29.44 -3.36 -16.88
N LYS A 521 29.42 -2.80 -15.67
CA LYS A 521 29.01 -3.53 -14.46
C LYS A 521 27.56 -4.03 -14.53
N ILE A 522 26.69 -3.28 -15.21
CA ILE A 522 25.37 -3.75 -15.63
C ILE A 522 25.48 -4.16 -17.12
N PRO A 523 25.56 -5.47 -17.43
CA PRO A 523 26.05 -5.91 -18.74
C PRO A 523 25.16 -5.50 -19.91
N PHE A 524 23.85 -5.65 -19.74
CA PHE A 524 22.89 -5.40 -20.82
C PHE A 524 21.61 -4.75 -20.29
N ILE A 525 21.08 -3.79 -21.04
CA ILE A 525 19.87 -3.06 -20.68
C ILE A 525 18.89 -3.15 -21.85
N ILE A 526 17.67 -3.60 -21.56
CA ILE A 526 16.52 -3.46 -22.46
C ILE A 526 15.64 -2.35 -21.87
N TYR A 527 15.28 -1.37 -22.69
CA TYR A 527 14.40 -0.28 -22.30
C TYR A 527 13.23 -0.20 -23.26
N SER A 528 12.01 -0.31 -22.75
CA SER A 528 10.79 -0.24 -23.55
C SER A 528 9.88 0.86 -23.01
N ASP A 529 9.80 1.96 -23.76
CA ASP A 529 8.95 3.12 -23.48
C ASP A 529 8.50 3.76 -24.81
N ALA A 530 7.51 4.64 -24.75
CA ALA A 530 6.99 5.38 -25.91
C ALA A 530 7.88 6.57 -26.30
N PHE A 531 8.72 7.05 -25.39
CA PHE A 531 9.54 8.24 -25.59
C PHE A 531 11.01 7.95 -25.36
N PHE A 532 11.88 8.71 -26.03
CA PHE A 532 13.28 8.79 -25.65
C PHE A 532 13.38 9.56 -24.32
N SER A 533 13.67 8.86 -23.22
CA SER A 533 13.54 9.38 -21.84
C SER A 533 14.76 9.17 -20.98
#